data_AF-A0A359MR51-F1
#
_entry.id   AF-A0A359MR51-F1
#
_cell.length_a   1.000
_cell.length_b   1.000
_cell.length_c   1.000
_cell.angle_alpha   90.00
_cell.angle_beta   90.00
_cell.angle_gamma   90.00
#
_symmetry.space_group_name_H-M   'P 1'
#
loop_
_entity.id
_entity.type
_entity.pdbx_description
1 polymer ?
#
loop_
_entity_poly.entity_id
_entity_poly.type
_entity_poly.pdbx_seq_one_letter_code
_entity_poly.pdbx_strand_id
1 'polypeptide(L)'
;MNNDKKTNALLNILTTMPCILSINIFLCFRFADWRKEMPEGIQTRILAGSIFIVLSFILYYGILFYLIKKYYNKEDKYLRLFYVVLMVLLVIISFVVGYFIKY
;
A
#
# COMPACT_ATOMS: atom_id res chain seq x y z
N MET A 1 -16.36 -26.79 5.54
CA MET A 1 -15.79 -26.44 4.23
C MET A 1 -16.07 -25.02 3.73
N ASN A 2 -17.16 -24.34 4.15
CA ASN A 2 -17.49 -23.01 3.60
C ASN A 2 -16.88 -21.81 4.37
N ASN A 3 -16.59 -21.96 5.67
CA ASN A 3 -16.04 -20.87 6.49
C ASN A 3 -14.57 -20.56 6.19
N ASP A 4 -13.70 -21.57 6.05
CA ASP A 4 -12.27 -21.35 5.82
C ASP A 4 -11.99 -20.64 4.49
N LYS A 5 -12.78 -20.98 3.45
CA LYS A 5 -12.71 -20.34 2.14
C LYS A 5 -13.11 -18.86 2.22
N LYS A 6 -14.11 -18.53 3.05
CA LYS A 6 -14.60 -17.16 3.26
C LYS A 6 -13.60 -16.31 4.07
N THR A 7 -13.01 -16.89 5.11
CA THR A 7 -11.96 -16.24 5.93
C THR A 7 -10.69 -15.96 5.11
N ASN A 8 -10.29 -16.91 4.26
CA ASN A 8 -9.15 -16.73 3.37
C ASN A 8 -9.40 -15.65 2.30
N ALA A 9 -10.60 -15.60 1.73
CA ALA A 9 -10.99 -14.55 0.80
C ALA A 9 -10.98 -13.16 1.46
N LEU A 10 -11.50 -13.05 2.69
CA LEU A 10 -11.51 -11.80 3.45
C LEU A 10 -10.09 -11.30 3.73
N LEU A 11 -9.18 -12.20 4.16
CA LEU A 11 -7.79 -11.82 4.42
C LEU A 11 -7.08 -11.38 3.14
N ASN A 12 -7.34 -12.05 2.02
CA ASN A 12 -6.78 -11.67 0.73
C ASN A 12 -7.25 -10.26 0.34
N ILE A 13 -8.55 -9.97 0.46
CA ILE A 13 -9.11 -8.64 0.22
C ILE A 13 -8.45 -7.59 1.14
N LEU A 14 -8.32 -7.87 2.43
CA LEU A 14 -7.67 -6.98 3.40
C LEU A 14 -6.19 -6.74 3.07
N THR A 15 -5.51 -7.71 2.45
CA THR A 15 -4.10 -7.59 2.09
C THR A 15 -3.91 -6.84 0.77
N THR A 16 -4.79 -7.05 -0.22
CA THR A 16 -4.60 -6.53 -1.59
C THR A 16 -5.32 -5.22 -1.88
N MET A 17 -6.53 -5.01 -1.37
CA MET A 17 -7.31 -3.79 -1.64
C MET A 17 -6.59 -2.50 -1.23
N PRO A 18 -5.96 -2.42 -0.04
CA PRO A 18 -5.21 -1.23 0.36
C PRO A 18 -4.07 -0.89 -0.62
N CYS A 19 -3.34 -1.89 -1.12
CA CYS A 19 -2.28 -1.72 -2.11
C CYS A 19 -2.82 -1.29 -3.49
N ILE A 20 -3.90 -1.92 -3.97
CA ILE A 20 -4.53 -1.53 -5.25
C ILE A 20 -5.02 -0.08 -5.17
N LEU A 21 -5.63 0.31 -4.05
CA LEU A 21 -6.07 1.70 -3.84
C LEU A 21 -4.88 2.67 -3.84
N SER A 22 -3.78 2.34 -3.16
CA SER A 22 -2.60 3.22 -3.15
C SER A 22 -1.98 3.37 -4.53
N ILE A 23 -1.87 2.27 -5.28
CA ILE A 23 -1.35 2.28 -6.65
C ILE A 23 -2.21 3.19 -7.54
N ASN A 24 -3.54 3.09 -7.44
CA ASN A 24 -4.45 3.98 -8.16
C ASN A 24 -4.28 5.45 -7.74
N ILE A 25 -4.14 5.74 -6.44
CA ILE A 25 -3.92 7.11 -5.97
C ILE A 25 -2.62 7.68 -6.55
N PHE A 26 -1.52 6.93 -6.57
CA PHE A 26 -0.25 7.48 -7.06
C PHE A 26 -0.14 7.52 -8.59
N LEU A 27 -0.73 6.54 -9.30
CA LEU A 27 -0.67 6.48 -10.77
C LEU A 27 -1.74 7.34 -11.45
N CYS A 28 -2.99 7.33 -10.96
CA CYS A 28 -4.08 8.08 -11.60
C CYS A 28 -3.93 9.59 -11.40
N PHE A 29 -3.41 10.01 -10.25
CA PHE A 29 -3.22 11.43 -9.99
C PHE A 29 -1.98 12.00 -10.66
N ARG A 30 -1.11 11.23 -11.34
CA ARG A 30 0.05 11.74 -12.11
C ARG A 30 0.80 12.90 -11.44
N PHE A 31 1.09 12.79 -10.14
CA PHE A 31 1.61 13.91 -9.35
C PHE A 31 2.86 14.54 -9.96
N ALA A 32 3.71 13.75 -10.61
CA ALA A 32 4.90 14.24 -11.32
C ALA A 32 4.61 15.28 -12.43
N ASP A 33 3.46 15.19 -13.11
CA ASP A 33 3.17 15.98 -14.32
C ASP A 33 2.62 17.37 -13.98
N TRP A 34 1.53 17.46 -13.21
CA TRP A 34 0.85 18.73 -12.94
C TRP A 34 1.37 19.46 -11.69
N ARG A 35 2.15 18.81 -10.81
CA ARG A 35 2.67 19.50 -9.61
C ARG A 35 3.55 20.70 -9.95
N LYS A 36 4.31 20.63 -11.04
CA LYS A 36 5.25 21.69 -11.43
C LYS A 36 4.53 22.98 -11.85
N GLU A 37 3.25 22.87 -12.19
CA GLU A 37 2.39 24.01 -12.57
C GLU A 37 1.69 24.63 -11.35
N MET A 38 1.76 23.96 -10.19
CA MET A 38 1.12 24.41 -8.95
C MET A 38 2.04 25.34 -8.14
N PRO A 39 1.49 26.29 -7.36
CA PRO A 39 2.26 27.08 -6.39
C PRO A 39 3.04 26.22 -5.40
N GLU A 40 4.22 26.68 -4.97
CA GLU A 40 5.11 25.92 -4.07
C GLU A 40 4.41 25.43 -2.80
N GLY A 41 3.58 26.27 -2.17
CA GLY A 41 2.83 25.89 -0.98
C GLY A 41 1.85 24.73 -1.21
N ILE A 42 1.30 24.60 -2.43
CA ILE A 42 0.44 23.48 -2.80
C ILE A 42 1.29 22.24 -3.08
N GLN A 43 2.44 22.38 -3.76
CA GLN A 43 3.37 21.27 -3.98
C GLN A 43 3.84 20.63 -2.67
N THR A 44 4.22 21.44 -1.67
CA THR A 44 4.64 20.95 -0.36
C THR A 44 3.52 20.22 0.38
N ARG A 45 2.27 20.72 0.30
CA ARG A 45 1.11 20.04 0.91
C ARG A 45 0.82 18.69 0.25
N ILE A 46 0.92 18.61 -1.07
CA ILE A 46 0.78 17.36 -1.82
C ILE A 46 1.88 16.38 -1.41
N LEU A 47 3.14 16.83 -1.33
CA LEU A 47 4.26 16.01 -0.85
C LEU A 47 3.99 15.47 0.56
N ALA A 48 3.67 16.35 1.50
CA ALA A 48 3.41 15.97 2.89
C ALA A 48 2.24 14.99 2.99
N GLY A 49 1.14 15.23 2.26
CA GLY A 49 -0.01 14.34 2.21
C GLY A 49 0.33 12.97 1.61
N SER A 50 1.09 12.94 0.52
CA SER A 50 1.54 11.68 -0.12
C SER A 50 2.44 10.85 0.80
N ILE A 51 3.37 11.49 1.52
CA ILE A 51 4.21 10.83 2.54
C ILE A 51 3.33 10.27 3.66
N PHE A 52 2.37 11.06 4.16
CA PHE A 52 1.47 10.63 5.22
C PHE A 52 0.62 9.41 4.80
N ILE A 53 0.15 9.38 3.55
CA ILE A 53 -0.55 8.22 2.97
C ILE A 53 0.36 6.99 3.00
N VAL A 54 1.60 7.09 2.50
CA VAL A 54 2.56 5.97 2.51
C VAL A 54 2.83 5.46 3.93
N LEU A 55 3.08 6.37 4.88
CA LEU A 55 3.30 6.01 6.29
C LEU A 55 2.09 5.30 6.90
N SER A 56 0.88 5.74 6.58
CA SER A 56 -0.36 5.10 7.04
C SER A 56 -0.49 3.66 6.50
N PHE A 57 -0.11 3.42 5.23
CA PHE A 57 -0.06 2.08 4.67
C PHE A 57 1.02 1.21 5.30
N ILE A 58 2.22 1.74 5.55
CA ILE A 58 3.29 1.01 6.24
C ILE A 58 2.82 0.59 7.63
N LEU A 59 2.17 1.48 8.38
CA LEU A 59 1.62 1.16 9.69
C LEU A 59 0.54 0.08 9.60
N TYR A 60 -0.40 0.19 8.65
CA TYR A 60 -1.45 -0.80 8.42
C TYR A 60 -0.86 -2.19 8.14
N TYR A 61 0.07 -2.29 7.21
CA TYR A 61 0.73 -3.56 6.87
C TYR A 61 1.63 -4.07 7.99
N GLY A 62 2.23 -3.18 8.80
CA GLY A 62 2.96 -3.56 10.01
C GLY A 62 2.06 -4.24 11.05
N ILE A 63 0.86 -3.72 11.26
CA ILE A 63 -0.15 -4.35 12.12
C ILE A 63 -0.56 -5.72 11.55
N LEU A 64 -0.83 -5.77 10.24
CA LEU A 64 -1.23 -7.02 9.56
C LEU A 64 -0.12 -8.09 9.63
N PHE A 65 1.13 -7.69 9.45
CA PHE A 65 2.31 -8.54 9.59
C PHE A 65 2.40 -9.12 11.00
N TYR A 66 2.22 -8.29 12.04
CA TYR A 66 2.22 -8.74 13.43
C TYR A 66 1.10 -9.75 13.70
N LEU A 67 -0.12 -9.47 13.23
CA LEU A 67 -1.27 -10.36 13.41
C LEU A 67 -1.06 -11.71 12.72
N ILE A 68 -0.58 -11.72 11.48
CA ILE A 68 -0.26 -12.97 10.75
C ILE A 68 0.84 -13.73 11.49
N LYS A 69 1.89 -13.02 11.95
CA LYS A 69 2.98 -13.66 12.68
C LYS A 69 2.52 -14.33 13.98
N LYS A 70 1.56 -13.72 14.69
CA LYS A 70 1.08 -14.18 15.99
C LYS A 70 0.03 -15.30 15.89
N TYR A 71 -0.87 -15.25 14.92
CA TYR A 71 -2.09 -16.09 14.92
C TYR A 71 -2.17 -17.14 13.79
N TYR A 72 -1.28 -17.16 12.80
CA TYR A 72 -1.34 -18.13 11.69
C TYR A 72 -0.42 -19.35 11.86
N ASN A 73 -0.90 -20.49 11.34
CA ASN A 73 -0.15 -21.76 11.26
C ASN A 73 1.07 -21.65 10.32
N LYS A 74 2.11 -22.46 10.57
CA LYS A 74 3.43 -22.35 9.91
C LYS A 74 3.39 -22.39 8.38
N GLU A 75 2.58 -23.26 7.77
CA GLU A 75 2.54 -23.44 6.31
C GLU A 75 2.02 -22.18 5.59
N ASP A 76 0.89 -21.64 6.03
CA ASP A 76 0.27 -20.45 5.45
C ASP A 76 0.96 -19.13 5.86
N LYS A 77 1.65 -19.14 7.00
CA LYS A 77 2.24 -17.92 7.59
C LYS A 77 3.30 -17.31 6.70
N TYR A 78 4.26 -18.10 6.20
CA TYR A 78 5.36 -17.56 5.40
C TYR A 78 4.88 -16.96 4.09
N LEU A 79 3.97 -17.65 3.40
CA LEU A 79 3.37 -17.17 2.16
C LEU A 79 2.65 -15.83 2.37
N ARG A 80 1.86 -15.71 3.44
CA ARG A 80 1.10 -14.48 3.75
C ARG A 80 2.02 -13.33 4.17
N LEU A 81 3.05 -13.60 4.97
CA LEU A 81 4.04 -12.58 5.34
C LEU A 81 4.80 -12.07 4.10
N PHE A 82 5.16 -12.97 3.17
CA PHE A 82 5.75 -12.59 1.90
C PHE A 82 4.84 -11.67 1.10
N TYR A 83 3.54 -11.98 0.99
CA TYR A 83 2.58 -11.09 0.33
C TYR A 83 2.50 -9.71 0.99
N VAL A 84 2.47 -9.64 2.33
CA VAL A 84 2.47 -8.34 3.03
C VAL A 84 3.70 -7.51 2.68
N VAL A 85 4.89 -8.11 2.72
CA VAL A 85 6.13 -7.42 2.35
C VAL A 85 6.09 -6.95 0.90
N LEU A 86 5.62 -7.80 -0.02
CA LEU A 86 5.47 -7.45 -1.43
C LEU A 86 4.51 -6.27 -1.62
N MET A 87 3.37 -6.24 -0.92
CA MET A 87 2.42 -5.13 -0.99
C MET A 87 3.01 -3.82 -0.50
N VAL A 88 3.77 -3.84 0.61
CA VAL A 88 4.48 -2.65 1.11
C VAL A 88 5.47 -2.13 0.07
N LEU A 89 6.26 -3.02 -0.54
CA LEU A 89 7.20 -2.64 -1.60
C LEU A 89 6.49 -2.00 -2.79
N LEU A 90 5.35 -2.58 -3.23
CA LEU A 90 4.56 -2.02 -4.32
C LEU A 90 4.01 -0.62 -3.98
N VAL A 91 3.54 -0.38 -2.75
CA VAL A 91 3.10 0.96 -2.32
C VAL A 91 4.26 1.96 -2.42
N ILE A 92 5.44 1.60 -1.92
CA ILE A 92 6.62 2.48 -1.96
C ILE A 92 7.04 2.76 -3.40
N ILE A 93 7.11 1.73 -4.25
CA ILE A 93 7.45 1.88 -5.67
C ILE A 93 6.41 2.78 -6.35
N SER A 94 5.11 2.58 -6.10
CA SER A 94 4.05 3.39 -6.69
C SER A 94 4.15 4.86 -6.30
N PHE A 95 4.52 5.15 -5.04
CA PHE A 95 4.82 6.50 -4.60
C PHE A 95 6.03 7.09 -5.33
N VAL A 96 7.14 6.35 -5.43
CA VAL A 96 8.36 6.83 -6.11
C VAL A 96 8.07 7.13 -7.58
N VAL A 97 7.41 6.21 -8.28
CA VAL A 97 7.05 6.36 -9.69
C VAL A 97 6.06 7.51 -9.85
N GLY A 98 4.93 7.49 -9.13
CA GLY A 98 3.86 8.48 -9.30
C GLY A 98 4.24 9.89 -8.88
N TYR A 99 5.17 10.04 -7.93
CA TYR A 99 5.58 11.35 -7.42
C TYR A 99 6.82 11.90 -8.14
N PHE A 100 7.84 11.10 -8.43
CA PHE A 100 9.15 11.58 -8.91
C PHE A 100 9.43 11.31 -10.39
N ILE A 101 8.85 10.25 -10.97
CA ILE A 101 9.13 9.88 -12.37
C ILE A 101 8.12 10.59 -13.28
N LYS A 102 8.64 11.39 -14.21
CA LYS A 102 7.85 12.03 -15.25
C LYS A 102 7.83 11.13 -16.50
N TYR A 103 6.66 11.01 -17.14
CA TYR A 103 6.52 10.33 -18.44
C TYR A 103 6.53 11.34 -19.59
#